data_AF-A0A1F6GZ39-F1
#
_entry.id   AF-A0A1F6GZ39-F1
#
_cell.length_a   1.000
_cell.length_b   1.000
_cell.length_c   1.000
_cell.angle_alpha   90.00
_cell.angle_beta   90.00
_cell.angle_gamma   90.00
#
_symmetry.space_group_name_H-M   'P 1'
#
loop_
_entity.id
_entity.type
_entity.pdbx_description
1 polymer ?
#
loop_
_entity_poly.entity_id
_entity_poly.type
_entity_poly.pdbx_seq_one_letter_code
_entity_poly.pdbx_strand_id
1 'polypeptide(L)'
;MYETKGDIAKLDHLMLDIREGRVSRNKNFYTLARAQEYNCFKRAKLLLSLVEDLERTVLVPGNEIGTNRASNHVEVFLYNPVLKYNRRVILSEEELELVRQKTNIDLN
;
A
#
# COMPACT_ATOMS: atom_id res chain seq x y z
N MET A 1 8.07 11.64 -7.23
CA MET A 1 7.25 12.11 -6.10
C MET A 1 5.92 12.48 -6.73
N TYR A 2 4.78 11.97 -6.27
CA TYR A 2 3.48 12.24 -6.92
C TYR A 2 3.20 13.74 -6.88
N GLU A 3 2.82 14.32 -8.02
CA GLU A 3 2.80 15.78 -8.19
C GLU A 3 1.40 16.35 -7.98
N THR A 4 0.35 15.51 -7.94
CA THR A 4 -1.04 15.99 -7.85
C THR A 4 -1.99 15.05 -7.10
N LYS A 5 -3.10 15.60 -6.58
CA LYS A 5 -4.26 14.82 -6.08
C LYS A 5 -4.78 13.79 -7.09
N GLY A 6 -4.55 14.02 -8.40
CA GLY A 6 -4.91 13.10 -9.47
C GLY A 6 -4.15 11.78 -9.42
N ASP A 7 -2.93 11.77 -8.89
CA ASP A 7 -2.13 10.55 -8.78
C ASP A 7 -2.69 9.60 -7.71
N ILE A 8 -3.19 10.14 -6.58
CA ILE A 8 -3.82 9.34 -5.51
C ILE A 8 -5.13 8.72 -5.99
N ALA A 9 -5.97 9.49 -6.71
CA ALA A 9 -7.19 8.94 -7.31
C ALA A 9 -6.88 7.83 -8.33
N LYS A 10 -5.81 7.99 -9.11
CA LYS A 10 -5.34 6.94 -10.04
C LYS A 10 -4.88 5.69 -9.29
N LEU A 11 -4.17 5.84 -8.17
CA LEU A 11 -3.78 4.73 -7.31
C LEU A 11 -5.00 4.00 -6.74
N ASP A 12 -5.99 4.74 -6.24
CA ASP A 12 -7.22 4.17 -5.71
C ASP A 12 -7.97 3.33 -6.75
N HIS A 13 -8.19 3.89 -7.95
CA HIS A 13 -8.81 3.17 -9.06
C HIS A 13 -8.02 1.92 -9.47
N LEU A 14 -6.69 2.02 -9.57
CA LEU A 14 -5.85 0.87 -9.91
C LEU A 14 -5.91 -0.22 -8.83
N MET A 15 -5.92 0.15 -7.54
CA MET A 15 -6.09 -0.81 -6.45
C MET A 15 -7.44 -1.54 -6.56
N LEU A 16 -8.51 -0.82 -6.88
CA LEU A 16 -9.85 -1.39 -7.08
C LEU A 16 -9.87 -2.36 -8.27
N ASP A 17 -9.34 -1.94 -9.42
CA ASP A 17 -9.30 -2.76 -10.64
C ASP A 17 -8.48 -4.02 -10.46
N ILE A 18 -7.37 -3.95 -9.71
CA ILE A 18 -6.56 -5.12 -9.36
C ILE A 18 -7.35 -6.07 -8.44
N ARG A 19 -7.99 -5.53 -7.41
CA ARG A 19 -8.77 -6.31 -6.43
C ARG A 19 -9.94 -7.05 -7.08
N GLU A 20 -10.60 -6.42 -8.04
CA GLU A 20 -11.73 -7.01 -8.78
C GLU A 20 -11.31 -7.91 -9.94
N GLY A 21 -10.00 -8.09 -10.16
CA GLY A 21 -9.47 -8.93 -11.24
C GLY A 21 -9.62 -8.33 -12.64
N ARG A 22 -10.09 -7.07 -12.76
CA ARG A 22 -10.14 -6.31 -14.02
C ARG A 22 -8.74 -6.04 -14.56
N VAL A 23 -7.77 -5.89 -13.65
CA VAL A 23 -6.34 -5.84 -13.95
C VAL A 23 -5.63 -6.96 -13.22
N SER A 24 -4.83 -7.76 -13.93
CA SER A 24 -4.04 -8.81 -13.28
C SER A 24 -2.90 -8.21 -12.44
N ARG A 25 -2.87 -8.55 -11.15
CA ARG A 25 -1.78 -8.18 -10.22
C ARG A 25 -0.41 -8.68 -10.68
N ASN A 26 -0.37 -9.85 -11.32
CA ASN A 26 0.86 -10.54 -11.72
C ASN A 26 1.30 -10.21 -13.14
N LYS A 27 0.40 -9.62 -13.94
CA LYS A 27 0.80 -9.15 -15.26
C LYS A 27 1.78 -8.01 -15.04
N ASN A 28 2.99 -8.23 -15.52
CA ASN A 28 3.89 -7.17 -15.89
C ASN A 28 3.08 -6.33 -16.89
N PHE A 29 2.52 -5.21 -16.43
CA PHE A 29 1.75 -4.24 -17.21
C PHE A 29 2.70 -3.51 -18.19
N TYR A 30 3.63 -4.26 -18.79
CA TYR A 30 4.61 -3.89 -19.81
C TYR A 30 3.95 -3.49 -21.14
N THR A 31 2.62 -3.45 -21.17
CA THR A 31 1.81 -2.79 -22.20
C THR A 31 1.48 -1.33 -21.86
N LEU A 32 1.86 -0.82 -20.68
CA LEU A 32 1.80 0.62 -20.38
C LEU A 32 2.97 1.30 -21.09
N ALA A 33 2.65 1.95 -22.21
CA ALA A 33 3.59 2.63 -23.08
C ALA A 33 4.35 3.82 -22.44
N ARG A 34 4.17 4.08 -21.13
CA ARG A 34 4.75 5.24 -20.41
C ARG A 34 5.20 4.89 -18.98
N ALA A 35 6.43 5.27 -18.64
CA ALA A 35 7.09 4.93 -17.37
C ALA A 35 6.32 5.37 -16.10
N GLN A 36 5.61 6.49 -16.16
CA GLN A 36 4.82 7.01 -15.03
C GLN A 36 3.67 6.08 -14.67
N GLU A 37 3.02 5.47 -15.66
CA GLU A 37 1.87 4.58 -15.43
C GLU A 37 2.31 3.27 -14.80
N TYR A 38 3.47 2.76 -15.22
CA TYR A 38 4.09 1.59 -14.60
C TYR A 38 4.43 1.84 -13.13
N ASN A 39 4.97 3.02 -12.81
CA ASN A 39 5.26 3.40 -11.42
C ASN A 39 3.99 3.47 -10.57
N CYS A 40 2.92 4.08 -11.08
CA CYS A 40 1.63 4.10 -10.41
C CYS A 40 1.10 2.67 -10.17
N PHE A 41 1.16 1.81 -11.19
CA PHE A 41 0.73 0.42 -11.06
C PHE A 41 1.54 -0.36 -10.02
N LYS A 42 2.88 -0.23 -10.04
CA LYS A 42 3.76 -0.83 -9.05
C LYS A 42 3.42 -0.35 -7.64
N ARG A 43 3.10 0.93 -7.48
CA ARG A 43 2.72 1.50 -6.20
C ARG A 43 1.35 1.01 -5.73
N ALA A 44 0.34 0.99 -6.59
CA ALA A 44 -0.97 0.44 -6.27
C ALA A 44 -0.87 -1.01 -5.76
N LYS A 45 -0.04 -1.84 -6.41
CA LYS A 45 0.25 -3.21 -5.95
C LYS A 45 0.88 -3.26 -4.55
N LEU A 46 1.81 -2.35 -4.28
CA LEU A 46 2.47 -2.26 -2.98
C LEU A 46 1.46 -1.89 -1.88
N LEU A 47 0.63 -0.87 -2.13
CA LEU A 47 -0.40 -0.41 -1.20
C LEU A 47 -1.44 -1.50 -0.94
N LEU A 48 -1.90 -2.19 -1.98
CA LEU A 48 -2.84 -3.30 -1.84
C LEU A 48 -2.26 -4.44 -0.99
N SER A 49 -1.00 -4.79 -1.24
CA SER A 49 -0.30 -5.79 -0.43
C SER A 49 -0.13 -5.35 1.02
N LEU A 50 0.10 -4.06 1.27
CA LEU A 50 0.22 -3.54 2.63
C LEU A 50 -1.12 -3.61 3.35
N VAL A 51 -2.23 -3.25 2.71
CA VAL A 51 -3.58 -3.41 3.28
C VAL A 51 -3.84 -4.87 3.66
N GLU A 52 -3.59 -5.81 2.74
CA GLU A 52 -3.74 -7.25 3.00
C GLU A 52 -2.87 -7.74 4.17
N ASP A 53 -1.62 -7.29 4.24
CA ASP A 53 -0.71 -7.68 5.31
C ASP A 53 -1.15 -7.10 6.66
N LEU A 54 -1.62 -5.85 6.70
CA LEU A 54 -2.13 -5.20 7.89
C LEU A 54 -3.38 -5.93 8.42
N GLU A 55 -4.36 -6.18 7.56
CA GLU A 55 -5.59 -6.91 7.90
C GLU A 55 -5.32 -8.32 8.43
N ARG A 56 -4.29 -8.99 7.91
CA ARG A 56 -3.86 -10.31 8.40
C ARG A 56 -3.09 -10.22 9.70
N THR A 57 -2.19 -9.26 9.81
CA THR A 57 -1.25 -9.14 10.95
C THR A 57 -1.97 -8.72 12.22
N VAL A 58 -2.98 -7.84 12.12
CA VAL A 58 -3.76 -7.39 13.29
C VAL A 58 -4.48 -8.54 14.01
N LEU A 59 -4.80 -9.62 13.30
CA LEU A 59 -5.48 -10.81 13.85
C LEU A 59 -4.52 -11.76 14.58
N VAL A 60 -3.20 -11.53 14.52
CA VAL A 60 -2.18 -12.43 15.08
C VAL A 60 -1.84 -12.02 16.51
N PRO A 61 -1.96 -12.90 17.52
CA PRO A 61 -1.54 -12.58 18.89
C PRO A 61 -0.05 -12.21 18.96
N GLY A 62 0.27 -11.13 19.66
CA GLY A 62 1.65 -10.63 19.80
C GLY A 62 2.21 -9.97 18.54
N ASN A 63 1.37 -9.59 17.58
CA ASN A 63 1.79 -8.76 16.47
C ASN A 63 2.26 -7.38 16.92
N GLU A 64 3.08 -6.74 16.09
CA GLU A 64 3.41 -5.32 16.23
C GLU A 64 3.04 -4.62 14.94
N ILE A 65 2.26 -3.56 15.01
CA ILE A 65 1.96 -2.66 13.89
C ILE A 65 2.20 -1.26 14.40
N GLY A 66 2.91 -0.46 13.63
CA GLY A 66 3.15 0.93 14.00
C GLY A 66 3.60 1.79 12.84
N THR A 67 3.79 3.05 13.17
CA THR A 67 4.11 4.12 12.25
C THR A 67 5.24 4.95 12.83
N ASN A 68 6.15 5.40 11.97
CA ASN A 68 7.19 6.34 12.32
C ASN A 68 7.16 7.49 11.32
N ARG A 69 6.96 8.71 11.82
CA ARG A 69 6.84 9.92 11.01
C ARG A 69 8.19 10.61 10.90
N ALA A 70 8.67 10.77 9.67
CA ALA A 70 9.83 11.60 9.33
C ALA A 70 9.39 12.86 8.59
N SER A 71 10.29 13.81 8.40
CA SER A 71 9.98 15.17 7.89
C SER A 71 9.27 15.20 6.53
N ASN A 72 9.35 14.13 5.74
CA ASN A 72 8.84 14.05 4.37
C ASN A 72 8.12 12.73 4.03
N HIS A 73 7.97 11.82 4.98
CA HIS A 73 7.31 10.54 4.76
C HIS A 73 6.89 9.88 6.08
N VAL A 74 5.98 8.91 5.98
CA VAL A 74 5.60 8.03 7.08
C VAL A 74 6.07 6.61 6.76
N GLU A 75 6.84 6.00 7.65
CA GLU A 75 7.15 4.58 7.61
C GLU A 75 6.05 3.81 8.35
N VAL A 76 5.38 2.90 7.67
CA VAL A 76 4.52 1.89 8.30
C VAL A 76 5.34 0.63 8.48
N PHE A 77 5.40 0.10 9.69
CA PHE A 77 6.05 -1.17 9.99
C PHE A 77 5.05 -2.16 10.57
N LEU A 78 5.26 -3.44 10.26
CA LEU A 78 4.48 -4.53 10.81
C LEU A 78 5.36 -5.75 11.06
N TYR A 79 5.06 -6.46 12.13
CA TYR A 79 5.67 -7.72 12.51
C TYR A 79 4.60 -8.75 12.84
N ASN A 80 4.69 -9.90 12.17
CA ASN A 80 3.86 -11.06 12.39
C ASN A 80 4.73 -12.18 13.01
N PRO A 81 4.56 -12.49 14.31
CA PRO A 81 5.42 -13.45 15.02
C PRO A 81 5.23 -14.89 14.55
N VAL A 82 4.04 -15.26 14.08
CA VAL A 82 3.74 -16.62 13.64
C VAL A 82 4.50 -16.95 12.35
N LEU A 83 4.53 -16.01 11.41
CA LEU A 83 5.25 -16.17 10.14
C LEU A 83 6.70 -15.71 10.21
N LYS A 84 7.14 -15.15 11.35
CA LYS A 84 8.42 -14.42 11.49
C LYS A 84 8.60 -13.38 10.38
N TYR A 85 7.50 -12.75 9.99
CA TYR A 85 7.45 -11.80 8.88
C TYR A 85 7.58 -10.38 9.42
N ASN A 86 8.50 -9.60 8.85
CA ASN A 86 8.68 -8.19 9.15
C ASN A 86 8.64 -7.41 7.84
N ARG A 87 7.87 -6.32 7.82
CA ARG A 87 7.78 -5.43 6.67
C ARG A 87 7.84 -3.99 7.13
N ARG A 88 8.55 -3.17 6.35
CA ARG A 88 8.53 -1.72 6.45
C ARG A 88 8.18 -1.12 5.09
N VAL A 89 7.29 -0.15 5.08
CA VAL A 89 6.84 0.53 3.86
C VAL A 89 6.83 2.02 4.10
N ILE A 90 7.59 2.76 3.28
CA ILE A 90 7.59 4.22 3.28
C ILE A 90 6.44 4.70 2.40
N LEU A 91 5.60 5.59 2.95
CA LEU A 91 4.42 6.20 2.35
C LEU A 91 4.50 7.73 2.41
N SER A 92 3.87 8.43 1.47
CA SER A 92 3.46 9.82 1.69
C SER A 92 2.26 9.88 2.63
N GLU A 93 1.93 11.06 3.16
CA GLU A 93 0.76 11.24 4.03
C GLU A 93 -0.55 10.90 3.29
N GLU A 94 -0.65 11.24 2.00
CA GLU A 94 -1.83 10.93 1.19
C GLU A 94 -1.98 9.44 0.92
N GLU A 95 -0.87 8.72 0.76
CA GLU A 95 -0.90 7.26 0.62
C GLU A 95 -1.24 6.58 1.94
N LEU A 96 -0.76 7.10 3.08
CA LEU A 96 -1.16 6.63 4.39
C LEU A 96 -2.66 6.80 4.60
N GLU A 97 -3.22 7.95 4.22
CA GLU A 97 -4.65 8.21 4.29
C GLU A 97 -5.46 7.26 3.39
N LEU A 98 -4.99 7.00 2.16
CA LEU A 98 -5.60 6.01 1.28
C LEU A 98 -5.58 4.59 1.87
N VAL A 99 -4.49 4.21 2.56
CA VAL A 99 -4.39 2.93 3.26
C VAL A 99 -5.35 2.89 4.44
N ARG A 100 -5.39 3.94 5.28
CA ARG A 100 -6.31 4.08 6.42
C ARG A 100 -7.77 3.93 5.99
N GLN A 101 -8.19 4.56 4.89
CA GLN A 101 -9.56 4.43 4.36
C GLN A 101 -9.92 3.01 3.90
N LYS A 102 -8.91 2.16 3.65
CA LYS A 102 -9.07 0.79 3.17
C LYS A 102 -8.85 -0.26 4.25
N THR A 103 -8.49 0.14 5.46
CA THR A 103 -8.23 -0.77 6.60
C THR A 103 -8.98 -0.30 7.84
N ASN A 104 -9.30 -1.23 8.74
CA ASN A 104 -9.91 -0.89 10.04
C ASN A 104 -8.86 -0.67 11.13
N ILE A 105 -7.61 -0.41 10.77
CA ILE A 105 -6.48 -0.29 11.69
C ILE A 105 -6.15 1.19 11.88
N ASP A 106 -6.05 1.60 13.14
CA ASP A 106 -5.61 2.94 13.51
C ASP A 106 -4.09 3.06 13.34
N LEU A 107 -3.68 3.63 12.21
CA LEU A 107 -2.27 3.86 11.87
C LEU A 107 -1.90 5.30 12.27
N ASN A 108 -1.50 5.54 13.53
CA ASN A 108 -1.29 6.90 14.08
C ASN A 108 -0.20 7.74 13.38
#